data_AF-A0A2R7NJ03-F1
#
_entry.id   AF-A0A2R7NJ03-F1
#
_cell.length_a   1.000
_cell.length_b   1.000
_cell.length_c   1.000
_cell.angle_alpha   90.00
_cell.angle_beta   90.00
_cell.angle_gamma   90.00
#
_symmetry.space_group_name_H-M   'P 1'
#
loop_
_entity.id
_entity.type
_entity.pdbx_description
1 polymer ?
#
loop_
_entity_poly.entity_id
_entity_poly.type
_entity_poly.pdbx_seq_one_letter_code
_entity_poly.pdbx_strand_id
1 'polypeptide(L)'
;VFPGKDQLDSYIISPIELTEELLSLPKKSAYQIVIKLKNPENADSVKQSLISSLGKSIEIKTKEEENAAFWKMINTEKLFIYLIFALVIFITTFNLAGAIIILQLDKKEQAKSLISLGFPLSHLRMTYFYTGILIVISGVITGLIFGTALCYFQLYTEFFRANEVLPFPVKIVGKNYLIVALTASLFGFTISWFFSKISKEYITKS
;
A
#
# COMPACT_ATOMS: atom_id res chain seq x y z
N VAL A 1 -2.86 1.79 22.05
CA VAL A 1 -3.31 0.63 22.85
C VAL A 1 -2.22 -0.41 22.68
N PHE A 2 -1.47 -0.69 23.75
CA PHE A 2 -0.31 -1.57 23.72
C PHE A 2 -0.77 -3.01 23.44
N PRO A 3 -0.16 -3.74 22.49
CA PRO A 3 -0.37 -5.17 22.36
C PRO A 3 0.48 -5.85 23.44
N GLY A 4 -0.14 -6.58 24.36
CA GLY A 4 0.61 -7.27 25.43
C GLY A 4 -0.17 -7.37 26.73
N LYS A 5 -1.37 -7.95 26.67
CA LYS A 5 -2.11 -8.28 27.90
C LYS A 5 -1.31 -9.26 28.78
N ASP A 6 -0.59 -10.20 28.18
CA ASP A 6 0.29 -11.14 28.91
C ASP A 6 1.53 -10.50 29.54
N GLN A 7 1.99 -9.35 29.04
CA GLN A 7 3.14 -8.67 29.66
C GLN A 7 2.71 -7.96 30.94
N LEU A 8 1.49 -7.42 31.01
CA LEU A 8 1.03 -6.60 32.13
C LEU A 8 0.78 -7.37 33.43
N ASP A 9 0.58 -8.69 33.37
CA ASP A 9 0.34 -9.50 34.57
C ASP A 9 1.55 -9.54 35.53
N SER A 10 2.74 -9.16 35.03
CA SER A 10 3.97 -9.05 35.85
C SER A 10 4.30 -7.60 36.29
N TYR A 11 3.46 -6.60 35.96
CA TYR A 11 3.73 -5.19 36.29
C TYR A 11 2.71 -4.63 37.28
N ILE A 12 3.23 -3.96 38.31
CA ILE A 12 2.42 -3.17 39.24
C ILE A 12 2.53 -1.70 38.82
N ILE A 13 1.39 -1.05 38.59
CA ILE A 13 1.33 0.38 38.28
C ILE A 13 1.03 1.13 39.57
N SER A 14 1.90 2.07 39.93
CA SER A 14 1.83 2.83 41.17
C SER A 14 2.20 4.31 40.91
N PRO A 15 1.70 5.27 41.71
CA PRO A 15 2.19 6.64 41.71
C PRO A 15 3.72 6.70 41.89
N ILE A 16 4.35 7.71 41.29
CA ILE A 16 5.82 7.80 41.29
C ILE A 16 6.37 8.00 42.69
N GLU A 17 5.65 8.73 43.55
CA GLU A 17 6.04 9.00 44.94
C GLU A 17 6.12 7.71 45.76
N LEU A 18 5.12 6.83 45.61
CA LEU A 18 5.11 5.53 46.28
C LEU A 18 6.21 4.61 45.72
N THR A 19 6.47 4.70 44.42
CA THR A 19 7.50 3.88 43.76
C THR A 19 8.92 4.33 44.15
N GLU A 20 9.14 5.64 44.33
CA GLU A 20 10.40 6.20 44.85
C GLU A 20 10.69 5.67 46.27
N GLU A 21 9.69 5.62 47.15
CA GLU A 21 9.82 5.11 48.51
C GLU A 21 10.06 3.58 48.53
N LEU A 22 9.28 2.82 47.76
CA LEU A 22 9.42 1.36 47.67
C LEU A 22 10.77 0.91 47.09
N LEU A 23 11.32 1.66 46.12
CA LEU A 23 12.61 1.36 45.48
C LEU A 23 13.80 2.04 46.17
N SER A 24 13.58 2.76 47.27
CA SER A 24 14.61 3.52 47.99
C SER A 24 15.40 4.49 47.10
N LEU A 25 14.69 5.17 46.19
CA LEU A 25 15.27 6.12 45.26
C LEU A 25 15.40 7.53 45.88
N PRO A 26 16.44 8.31 45.50
CA PRO A 26 16.53 9.71 45.89
C PRO A 26 15.39 10.52 45.28
N LYS A 27 14.90 11.52 46.03
CA LYS A 27 13.78 12.38 45.59
C LYS A 27 14.07 13.02 44.22
N LYS A 28 13.10 12.97 43.30
CA LYS A 28 13.19 13.49 41.92
C LYS A 28 14.13 12.69 41.02
N SER A 29 14.22 11.38 41.19
CA SER A 29 14.98 10.51 40.30
C SER A 29 14.06 9.62 39.48
N ALA A 30 14.41 9.40 38.22
CA ALA A 30 13.65 8.55 37.31
C ALA A 30 14.62 7.76 36.44
N TYR A 31 14.34 6.47 36.24
CA TYR A 31 15.12 5.61 35.34
C TYR A 31 14.93 5.97 33.87
N GLN A 32 13.69 6.30 33.47
CA GLN A 32 13.35 6.61 32.09
C GLN A 32 12.24 7.66 32.04
N ILE A 33 12.36 8.61 31.11
CA ILE A 33 11.31 9.58 30.81
C ILE A 33 10.79 9.28 29.41
N VAL A 34 9.51 8.95 29.30
CA VAL A 34 8.86 8.65 28.03
C VAL A 34 8.08 9.86 27.55
N ILE A 35 8.51 10.43 26.41
CA ILE A 35 7.85 11.59 25.80
C ILE A 35 7.01 11.10 24.62
N LYS A 36 5.70 11.37 24.66
CA LYS A 36 4.78 11.06 23.57
C LYS A 36 4.63 12.26 22.64
N LEU A 37 5.14 12.14 21.42
CA LEU A 37 4.95 13.17 20.38
C LEU A 37 3.52 13.17 19.84
N LYS A 38 3.01 14.36 19.49
CA LYS A 38 1.74 14.51 18.75
C LYS A 38 1.87 14.09 17.29
N ASN A 39 2.99 14.44 16.65
CA ASN A 39 3.32 13.99 15.30
C ASN A 39 4.52 13.03 15.35
N PRO A 40 4.34 11.73 15.07
CA PRO A 40 5.41 10.75 15.12
C PRO A 40 6.47 10.95 14.02
N GLU A 41 6.13 11.60 12.90
CA GLU A 41 7.08 11.82 11.79
C GLU A 41 8.24 12.75 12.15
N ASN A 42 8.08 13.57 13.20
CA ASN A 42 9.10 14.50 13.66
C ASN A 42 10.02 13.91 14.75
N ALA A 43 9.97 12.59 14.99
CA ALA A 43 10.71 11.96 16.07
C ALA A 43 12.21 12.21 15.99
N ASP A 44 12.81 12.10 14.80
CA ASP A 44 14.25 12.35 14.59
C ASP A 44 14.62 13.82 14.79
N SER A 45 13.78 14.74 14.32
CA SER A 45 13.99 16.19 14.45
C SER A 45 13.95 16.61 15.92
N VAL A 46 12.99 16.09 16.67
CA VAL A 46 12.84 16.33 18.10
C VAL A 46 13.98 15.69 18.89
N LYS A 47 14.41 14.48 18.51
CA LYS A 47 15.59 13.83 19.09
C LYS A 47 16.83 14.69 18.93
N GLN A 48 17.13 15.16 17.72
CA GLN A 48 18.28 16.04 17.48
C GLN A 48 18.20 17.31 18.32
N SER A 49 17.03 17.95 18.38
CA SER A 49 16.81 19.15 19.21
C SER A 49 17.05 18.88 20.69
N LEU A 50 16.56 17.76 21.22
CA LEU A 50 16.76 17.36 22.62
C LEU A 50 18.23 17.04 22.92
N ILE A 51 18.94 16.35 22.01
CA ILE A 51 20.37 16.07 22.17
C ILE A 51 21.17 17.39 22.22
N SER A 52 20.82 18.36 21.37
CA SER A 52 21.46 19.68 21.36
C SER A 52 21.20 20.48 22.64
N SER A 53 20.00 20.36 23.24
CA SER A 53 19.64 21.11 24.45
C SER A 53 20.07 20.44 25.76
N LEU A 54 20.03 19.11 25.86
CA LEU A 54 20.30 18.37 27.10
C LEU A 54 21.74 17.83 27.18
N GLY A 55 22.51 17.88 26.09
CA GLY A 55 23.90 17.43 26.04
C GLY A 55 24.08 15.91 25.88
N LYS A 56 25.34 15.46 25.84
CA LYS A 56 25.73 14.05 25.58
C LYS A 56 25.66 13.12 26.79
N SER A 57 25.32 13.62 27.98
CA SER A 57 25.26 12.82 29.21
C SER A 57 24.01 11.95 29.31
N ILE A 58 23.03 12.14 28.43
CA ILE A 58 21.74 11.44 28.44
C ILE A 58 21.60 10.65 27.13
N GLU A 59 21.28 9.36 27.24
CA GLU A 59 20.98 8.52 26.08
C GLU A 59 19.53 8.75 25.63
N ILE A 60 19.34 9.39 24.48
CA ILE A 60 18.02 9.63 23.90
C ILE A 60 17.81 8.63 22.77
N LYS A 61 16.93 7.65 22.99
CA LYS A 61 16.52 6.64 22.00
C LYS A 61 15.11 6.91 21.52
N THR A 62 14.86 6.75 20.23
CA THR A 62 13.49 6.66 19.72
C THR A 62 12.93 5.26 19.97
N LYS A 63 11.60 5.10 19.95
CA LYS A 63 10.97 3.77 20.03
C LYS A 63 11.41 2.82 18.92
N GLU A 64 11.75 3.36 17.77
CA GLU A 64 12.25 2.59 16.64
C GLU A 64 13.64 2.03 16.92
N GLU A 65 14.52 2.83 17.53
CA GLU A 65 15.87 2.41 17.93
C GLU A 65 15.87 1.44 19.11
N GLU A 66 14.99 1.67 20.10
CA GLU A 66 14.83 0.77 21.27
C GLU A 66 14.44 -0.65 20.83
N ASN A 67 13.62 -0.76 19.79
CA ASN A 67 13.15 -2.03 19.24
C ASN A 67 13.59 -2.23 17.79
N ALA A 68 14.86 -1.89 17.47
CA ALA A 68 15.37 -1.88 16.11
C ALA A 68 15.20 -3.22 15.38
N ALA A 69 15.37 -4.35 16.08
CA ALA A 69 15.19 -5.69 15.50
C ALA A 69 13.74 -5.92 15.04
N PHE A 70 12.76 -5.55 15.86
CA PHE A 70 11.34 -5.67 15.54
C PHE A 70 10.96 -4.78 14.34
N TRP A 71 11.41 -3.52 14.34
CA TRP A 71 11.13 -2.59 13.25
C TRP A 71 11.80 -2.99 11.94
N LYS A 72 13.05 -3.48 12.00
CA LYS A 72 13.76 -4.03 10.84
C LYS A 72 13.01 -5.22 10.25
N MET A 73 12.53 -6.14 11.09
CA MET A 73 11.70 -7.27 10.65
C MET A 73 10.44 -6.81 9.93
N ILE A 74 9.67 -5.88 10.52
CA ILE A 74 8.45 -5.33 9.90
C ILE A 74 8.75 -4.67 8.56
N ASN A 75 9.85 -3.90 8.46
CA ASN A 75 10.22 -3.25 7.22
C ASN A 75 10.65 -4.26 6.14
N THR A 76 11.38 -5.31 6.53
CA THR A 76 11.76 -6.41 5.64
C THR A 76 10.53 -7.16 5.13
N GLU A 77 9.56 -7.46 5.99
CA GLU A 77 8.30 -8.10 5.59
C GLU A 77 7.51 -7.25 4.60
N LYS A 78 7.39 -5.93 4.87
CA LYS A 78 6.76 -4.98 3.94
C LYS A 78 7.45 -4.97 2.57
N LEU A 79 8.78 -5.06 2.54
CA LEU A 79 9.54 -5.12 1.29
C LEU A 79 9.21 -6.37 0.49
N PHE A 80 9.12 -7.55 1.12
CA PHE A 80 8.72 -8.77 0.43
C PHE A 80 7.31 -8.69 -0.13
N ILE A 81 6.36 -8.18 0.65
CA ILE A 81 4.98 -7.95 0.18
C ILE A 81 4.99 -7.02 -1.04
N TYR A 82 5.74 -5.92 -0.98
CA TYR A 82 5.87 -4.99 -2.10
C TYR A 82 6.45 -5.66 -3.36
N LEU A 83 7.49 -6.49 -3.22
CA LEU A 83 8.09 -7.21 -4.35
C LEU A 83 7.12 -8.20 -5.00
N ILE A 84 6.37 -8.95 -4.20
CA ILE A 84 5.35 -9.88 -4.71
C ILE A 84 4.27 -9.12 -5.48
N PHE A 85 3.75 -8.02 -4.92
CA PHE A 85 2.77 -7.18 -5.61
C PHE A 85 3.30 -6.62 -6.93
N ALA A 86 4.55 -6.13 -6.95
CA ALA A 86 5.17 -5.64 -8.17
C ALA A 86 5.25 -6.72 -9.25
N LEU A 87 5.63 -7.95 -8.88
CA LEU A 87 5.68 -9.10 -9.79
C LEU A 87 4.29 -9.46 -10.34
N VAL A 88 3.26 -9.48 -9.48
CA VAL A 88 1.88 -9.77 -9.89
C VAL A 88 1.36 -8.72 -10.88
N ILE A 89 1.60 -7.44 -10.61
CA ILE A 89 1.23 -6.34 -11.51
C ILE A 89 1.95 -6.50 -12.86
N PHE A 90 3.24 -6.85 -12.84
CA PHE A 90 4.01 -7.10 -14.05
C PHE A 90 3.41 -8.23 -14.89
N ILE A 91 3.18 -9.42 -14.30
CA ILE A 91 2.59 -10.58 -14.99
C ILE A 91 1.20 -10.24 -15.55
N THR A 92 0.36 -9.59 -14.74
CA THR A 92 -1.01 -9.22 -15.13
C THR A 92 -1.01 -8.25 -16.30
N THR A 93 -0.04 -7.33 -16.34
CA THR A 93 0.12 -6.37 -17.45
C THR A 93 0.40 -7.07 -18.78
N PHE A 94 1.31 -8.07 -18.80
CA PHE A 94 1.57 -8.86 -20.02
C PHE A 94 0.40 -9.76 -20.42
N ASN A 95 -0.36 -10.26 -19.44
CA ASN A 95 -1.55 -11.05 -19.75
C ASN A 95 -2.63 -10.18 -20.41
N LEU A 96 -2.92 -9.02 -19.82
CA LEU A 96 -3.86 -8.05 -20.35
C LEU A 96 -3.47 -7.58 -21.76
N ALA A 97 -2.19 -7.31 -21.96
CA ALA A 97 -1.60 -7.02 -23.27
C ALA A 97 -1.93 -8.08 -24.33
N GLY A 98 -1.65 -9.35 -24.01
CA GLY A 98 -1.91 -10.48 -24.91
C GLY A 98 -3.40 -10.61 -25.24
N ALA A 99 -4.27 -10.50 -24.24
CA ALA A 99 -5.72 -10.56 -24.43
C ALA A 99 -6.24 -9.46 -25.36
N ILE A 100 -5.74 -8.22 -25.22
CA ILE A 100 -6.12 -7.10 -26.08
C ILE A 100 -5.64 -7.33 -27.52
N ILE A 101 -4.42 -7.84 -27.72
CA ILE A 101 -3.89 -8.13 -29.06
C ILE A 101 -4.73 -9.21 -29.75
N ILE A 102 -5.05 -10.31 -29.05
CA ILE A 102 -5.88 -11.39 -29.60
C ILE A 102 -7.25 -10.85 -30.00
N LEU A 103 -7.88 -10.05 -29.13
CA LEU A 103 -9.17 -9.42 -29.41
C LEU A 103 -9.12 -8.54 -30.68
N GLN A 104 -8.04 -7.79 -30.90
CA GLN A 104 -7.87 -6.99 -32.11
C GLN A 104 -7.67 -7.85 -33.36
N LEU A 105 -6.89 -8.94 -33.25
CA LEU A 105 -6.64 -9.87 -34.37
C LEU A 105 -7.93 -10.59 -34.79
N ASP A 106 -8.74 -11.05 -33.83
CA ASP A 106 -10.04 -11.69 -34.09
C ASP A 106 -11.01 -10.76 -34.82
N LYS A 107 -10.90 -9.44 -34.60
CA LYS A 107 -11.74 -8.42 -35.25
C LYS A 107 -11.12 -7.83 -36.52
N LYS A 108 -9.97 -8.34 -36.99
CA LYS A 108 -9.24 -7.82 -38.15
C LYS A 108 -10.06 -7.86 -39.45
N GLU A 109 -10.82 -8.91 -39.69
CA GLU A 109 -11.65 -9.05 -40.90
C GLU A 109 -12.79 -8.02 -40.95
N GLN A 110 -13.42 -7.78 -39.79
CA GLN A 110 -14.45 -6.75 -39.63
C GLN A 110 -13.85 -5.36 -39.84
N ALA A 111 -12.65 -5.12 -39.29
CA ALA A 111 -11.91 -3.89 -39.51
C ALA A 111 -11.58 -3.63 -40.99
N LYS A 112 -11.16 -4.66 -41.74
CA LYS A 112 -10.93 -4.55 -43.20
C LYS A 112 -12.20 -4.17 -43.94
N SER A 113 -13.34 -4.79 -43.60
CA SER A 113 -14.63 -4.47 -44.21
C SER A 113 -15.03 -3.00 -43.97
N LEU A 114 -14.82 -2.49 -42.75
CA LEU A 114 -15.04 -1.07 -42.43
C LEU A 114 -14.13 -0.14 -43.24
N ILE A 115 -12.86 -0.49 -43.42
CA ILE A 115 -11.93 0.29 -44.24
C ILE A 115 -12.38 0.31 -45.70
N SER A 116 -12.83 -0.83 -46.25
CA SER A 116 -13.38 -0.93 -47.60
C SER A 116 -14.66 -0.10 -47.79
N LEU A 117 -15.42 0.16 -46.71
CA LEU A 117 -16.57 1.06 -46.70
C LEU A 117 -16.19 2.55 -46.55
N GLY A 118 -14.89 2.88 -46.53
CA GLY A 118 -14.39 4.25 -46.44
C GLY A 118 -14.04 4.72 -45.03
N PHE A 119 -14.02 3.82 -44.03
CA PHE A 119 -13.65 4.17 -42.66
C PHE A 119 -12.14 4.43 -42.54
N PRO A 120 -11.70 5.59 -42.01
CA PRO A 120 -10.28 5.90 -41.93
C PRO A 120 -9.59 5.12 -40.81
N LEU A 121 -8.36 4.68 -41.09
CA LEU A 121 -7.51 3.94 -40.15
C LEU A 121 -7.29 4.67 -38.81
N SER A 122 -7.34 6.01 -38.81
CA SER A 122 -7.23 6.83 -37.60
C SER A 122 -8.38 6.60 -36.63
N HIS A 123 -9.63 6.51 -37.12
CA HIS A 123 -10.79 6.24 -36.28
C HIS A 123 -10.79 4.80 -35.77
N LEU A 124 -10.33 3.85 -36.58
CA LEU A 124 -10.23 2.45 -36.16
C LEU A 124 -9.27 2.28 -34.97
N ARG A 125 -8.11 2.96 -35.02
CA ARG A 125 -7.16 3.00 -33.92
C ARG A 125 -7.75 3.64 -32.66
N MET A 126 -8.53 4.71 -32.83
CA MET A 126 -9.18 5.38 -31.71
C MET A 126 -10.19 4.46 -31.01
N THR A 127 -10.96 3.68 -31.78
CA THR A 127 -11.87 2.67 -31.22
C THR A 127 -11.12 1.66 -30.36
N TYR A 128 -10.00 1.11 -30.83
CA TYR A 128 -9.21 0.16 -30.04
C TYR A 128 -8.59 0.79 -28.79
N PHE A 129 -8.17 2.05 -28.86
CA PHE A 129 -7.69 2.79 -27.70
C PHE A 129 -8.80 2.97 -26.64
N TYR A 130 -10.02 3.33 -27.06
CA TYR A 130 -11.16 3.43 -26.15
C TYR A 130 -11.55 2.09 -25.54
N THR A 131 -11.53 1.00 -26.32
CA THR A 131 -11.77 -0.34 -25.78
C THR A 131 -10.76 -0.69 -24.69
N GLY A 132 -9.47 -0.39 -24.90
CA GLY A 132 -8.44 -0.59 -23.87
C GLY A 132 -8.70 0.22 -22.60
N ILE A 133 -9.07 1.49 -22.73
CA ILE A 133 -9.44 2.34 -21.59
C ILE A 133 -10.68 1.81 -20.86
N LEU A 134 -11.71 1.39 -21.59
CA LEU A 134 -12.94 0.86 -20.99
C LEU A 134 -12.69 -0.41 -20.18
N ILE A 135 -11.82 -1.31 -20.66
CA ILE A 135 -11.42 -2.51 -19.93
C ILE A 135 -10.73 -2.12 -18.60
N VAL A 136 -9.81 -1.15 -18.63
CA VAL A 136 -9.11 -0.66 -17.43
C VAL A 136 -10.10 -0.06 -16.45
N ILE A 137 -10.97 0.85 -16.89
CA ILE A 137 -11.96 1.51 -16.03
C ILE A 137 -12.89 0.48 -15.39
N SER A 138 -13.41 -0.46 -16.19
CA SER A 138 -14.26 -1.54 -15.70
C SER A 138 -13.51 -2.39 -14.67
N GLY A 139 -12.24 -2.71 -14.92
CA GLY A 139 -11.38 -3.45 -13.99
C GLY A 139 -11.17 -2.71 -12.67
N VAL A 140 -10.92 -1.41 -12.70
CA VAL A 140 -10.76 -0.58 -11.49
C VAL A 140 -12.05 -0.55 -10.69
N ILE A 141 -13.19 -0.29 -11.33
CA ILE A 141 -14.50 -0.25 -10.66
C ILE A 141 -14.79 -1.60 -10.00
N THR A 142 -14.65 -2.69 -10.76
CA THR A 142 -14.94 -4.03 -10.27
C THR A 142 -13.98 -4.43 -9.15
N GLY A 143 -12.69 -4.14 -9.30
CA GLY A 143 -11.66 -4.40 -8.29
C GLY A 143 -11.87 -3.61 -7.00
N LEU A 144 -12.27 -2.34 -7.09
CA LEU A 144 -12.62 -1.55 -5.91
C LEU A 144 -13.84 -2.13 -5.19
N ILE A 145 -14.89 -2.51 -5.92
CA ILE A 145 -16.09 -3.13 -5.34
C ILE A 145 -15.73 -4.43 -4.61
N PHE A 146 -14.99 -5.34 -5.26
CA PHE A 146 -14.56 -6.59 -4.64
C PHE A 146 -13.63 -6.36 -3.45
N GLY A 147 -12.67 -5.43 -3.56
CA GLY A 147 -11.75 -5.08 -2.47
C GLY A 147 -12.49 -4.52 -1.25
N THR A 148 -13.47 -3.64 -1.47
CA THR A 148 -14.33 -3.11 -0.41
C THR A 148 -15.15 -4.23 0.22
N ALA A 149 -15.78 -5.09 -0.58
CA ALA A 149 -16.57 -6.22 -0.09
C ALA A 149 -15.75 -7.15 0.80
N LEU A 150 -14.51 -7.46 0.39
CA LEU A 150 -13.58 -8.25 1.21
C LEU A 150 -13.18 -7.55 2.51
N CYS A 151 -12.95 -6.24 2.49
CA CYS A 151 -12.65 -5.48 3.71
C CYS A 151 -13.84 -5.49 4.69
N TYR A 152 -15.07 -5.33 4.19
CA TYR A 152 -16.28 -5.42 5.02
C TYR A 152 -16.50 -6.83 5.56
N PHE A 153 -16.28 -7.85 4.73
CA PHE A 153 -16.35 -9.24 5.16
C PHE A 153 -15.38 -9.51 6.31
N GLN A 154 -14.13 -9.05 6.19
CA GLN A 154 -13.12 -9.18 7.24
C GLN A 154 -13.49 -8.41 8.52
N LEU A 155 -14.11 -7.24 8.41
CA LEU A 155 -14.57 -6.46 9.56
C LEU A 155 -15.71 -7.15 10.34
N TYR A 156 -16.61 -7.87 9.64
CA TYR A 156 -17.74 -8.53 10.27
C TYR A 156 -17.41 -9.93 10.80
N THR A 157 -16.64 -10.70 10.03
CA THR A 157 -16.33 -12.10 10.34
C THR A 157 -15.06 -12.28 11.14
N GLU A 158 -14.19 -11.26 11.18
CA GLU A 158 -12.90 -11.31 11.88
C GLU A 158 -12.09 -12.58 11.53
N PHE A 159 -12.25 -13.05 10.29
CA PHE A 159 -11.81 -14.38 9.87
C PHE A 159 -10.28 -14.49 9.88
N PHE A 160 -9.60 -13.48 9.34
CA PHE A 160 -8.14 -13.40 9.39
C PHE A 160 -7.69 -12.85 10.75
N ARG A 161 -7.11 -13.72 11.58
CA ARG A 161 -6.59 -13.37 12.90
C ARG A 161 -5.11 -13.02 12.83
N ALA A 162 -4.73 -11.89 13.43
CA ALA A 162 -3.33 -11.46 13.51
C ALA A 162 -2.58 -12.20 14.63
N ASN A 163 -3.30 -12.57 15.70
CA ASN A 163 -2.82 -13.40 16.79
C ASN A 163 -4.01 -14.20 17.36
N GLU A 164 -3.78 -15.15 18.25
CA GLU A 164 -4.80 -16.01 18.87
C GLU A 164 -5.99 -15.23 19.47
N VAL A 165 -5.73 -13.99 19.90
CA VAL A 165 -6.70 -13.14 20.63
C VAL A 165 -7.23 -11.97 19.81
N LEU A 166 -6.56 -11.58 18.70
CA LEU A 166 -6.88 -10.33 17.99
C LEU A 166 -7.01 -10.51 16.47
N PRO A 167 -8.12 -10.05 15.87
CA PRO A 167 -8.30 -10.02 14.42
C PRO A 167 -7.37 -9.02 13.74
N PHE A 168 -7.03 -9.27 12.47
CA PHE A 168 -6.18 -8.36 11.71
C PHE A 168 -6.92 -7.04 11.44
N PRO A 169 -6.38 -5.89 11.89
CA PRO A 169 -7.10 -4.62 11.83
C PRO A 169 -7.11 -4.06 10.41
N VAL A 170 -8.31 -3.97 9.82
CA VAL A 170 -8.51 -3.34 8.50
C VAL A 170 -9.05 -1.92 8.69
N LYS A 171 -8.40 -0.95 8.06
CA LYS A 171 -8.86 0.45 8.04
C LYS A 171 -9.21 0.87 6.62
N ILE A 172 -10.48 1.24 6.42
CA ILE A 172 -10.98 1.75 5.14
C ILE A 172 -10.80 3.26 5.14
N VAL A 173 -9.84 3.76 4.36
CA VAL A 173 -9.54 5.20 4.25
C VAL A 173 -9.79 5.64 2.81
N GLY A 174 -10.67 6.64 2.61
CA GLY A 174 -11.03 7.14 1.27
C GLY A 174 -9.84 7.60 0.43
N LYS A 175 -8.80 8.16 1.07
CA LYS A 175 -7.54 8.54 0.40
C LYS A 175 -6.88 7.36 -0.32
N ASN A 176 -6.95 6.15 0.23
CA ASN A 176 -6.36 4.97 -0.39
C ASN A 176 -7.09 4.57 -1.68
N TYR A 177 -8.41 4.75 -1.74
CA TYR A 177 -9.19 4.50 -2.96
C TYR A 177 -8.75 5.43 -4.09
N LEU A 178 -8.56 6.72 -3.80
CA LEU A 178 -8.07 7.68 -4.79
C LEU A 178 -6.67 7.33 -5.28
N ILE A 179 -5.76 6.96 -4.38
CA ILE A 179 -4.39 6.57 -4.74
C ILE A 179 -4.42 5.34 -5.66
N VAL A 180 -5.17 4.30 -5.31
CA VAL A 180 -5.27 3.06 -6.11
C VAL A 180 -5.92 3.32 -7.46
N ALA A 181 -7.00 4.09 -7.51
CA ALA A 181 -7.67 4.44 -8.77
C ALA A 181 -6.72 5.20 -9.72
N LEU A 182 -5.93 6.13 -9.17
CA LEU A 182 -5.00 6.94 -9.95
C LEU A 182 -3.80 6.13 -10.45
N THR A 183 -3.20 5.29 -9.60
CA THR A 183 -2.08 4.42 -10.01
C THR A 183 -2.53 3.41 -11.06
N ALA A 184 -3.68 2.73 -10.85
CA ALA A 184 -4.21 1.77 -11.82
C ALA A 184 -4.59 2.43 -13.14
N SER A 185 -5.19 3.63 -13.12
CA SER A 185 -5.50 4.39 -14.34
C SER A 185 -4.24 4.78 -15.10
N LEU A 186 -3.17 5.17 -14.40
CA LEU A 186 -1.90 5.54 -15.02
C LEU A 186 -1.23 4.34 -15.70
N PHE A 187 -1.22 3.18 -15.03
CA PHE A 187 -0.74 1.93 -15.62
C PHE A 187 -1.61 1.46 -16.79
N GLY A 188 -2.93 1.52 -16.66
CA GLY A 188 -3.84 1.13 -17.74
C GLY A 188 -3.73 2.06 -18.96
N PHE A 189 -3.48 3.35 -18.73
CA PHE A 189 -3.23 4.31 -19.80
C PHE A 189 -1.91 4.03 -20.53
N THR A 190 -0.81 3.77 -19.80
CA THR A 190 0.48 3.43 -20.43
C THR A 190 0.39 2.14 -21.24
N ILE A 191 -0.32 1.14 -20.73
CA ILE A 191 -0.64 -0.10 -21.44
C ILE A 191 -1.43 0.21 -22.71
N SER A 192 -2.60 0.83 -22.62
CA SER A 192 -3.46 1.12 -23.78
C SER A 192 -2.71 1.94 -24.86
N TRP A 193 -1.90 2.91 -24.42
CA TRP A 193 -1.06 3.70 -25.31
C TRP A 193 0.01 2.85 -26.02
N PHE A 194 0.73 2.01 -25.28
CA PHE A 194 1.73 1.10 -25.83
C PHE A 194 1.12 0.12 -26.85
N PHE A 195 -0.06 -0.44 -26.56
CA PHE A 195 -0.75 -1.38 -27.46
C PHE A 195 -1.32 -0.72 -28.71
N SER A 196 -1.94 0.46 -28.59
CA SER A 196 -2.38 1.26 -29.75
C SER A 196 -1.21 1.57 -30.70
N LYS A 197 0.00 1.77 -30.15
CA LYS A 197 1.20 2.05 -30.95
C LYS A 197 1.76 0.80 -31.63
N ILE A 198 1.75 -0.37 -30.96
CA ILE A 198 2.15 -1.66 -31.55
C ILE A 198 1.23 -2.07 -32.70
N SER A 199 -0.07 -1.79 -32.60
CA SER A 199 -1.04 -2.02 -33.69
C SER A 199 -0.60 -1.42 -35.03
N LYS A 200 0.15 -0.30 -35.01
CA LYS A 200 0.68 0.33 -36.23
C LYS A 200 1.52 -0.63 -37.05
N GLU A 201 2.38 -1.42 -36.41
CA GLU A 201 3.36 -2.28 -37.09
C GLU A 201 2.74 -3.55 -37.67
N TYR A 202 1.72 -4.11 -37.02
CA TYR A 202 1.01 -5.31 -37.47
C TYR A 202 -0.08 -5.04 -38.51
N ILE A 203 -0.60 -3.81 -38.59
CA ILE A 203 -1.62 -3.42 -39.58
C ILE A 203 -0.98 -2.90 -40.88
N THR A 204 0.19 -2.24 -40.83
CA THR A 204 0.87 -1.72 -42.04
C THR A 204 1.83 -2.69 -42.72
N LYS A 205 2.19 -3.82 -42.09
CA LYS A 205 2.87 -4.93 -42.77
C LYS A 205 1.86 -5.98 -43.21
N SER A 206 1.16 -5.71 -44.31
CA SER A 206 0.60 -6.72 -45.21
C SER A 206 0.35 -6.11 -46.58
#